data_AF-A0A2H6FEF9-F1
#
_entry.id   AF-A0A2H6FEF9-F1
#
_cell.length_a   1.000
_cell.length_b   1.000
_cell.length_c   1.000
_cell.angle_alpha   90.00
_cell.angle_beta   90.00
_cell.angle_gamma   90.00
#
_symmetry.space_group_name_H-M   'P 1'
#
loop_
_entity.id
_entity.type
_entity.pdbx_description
1 polymer ?
#
loop_
_entity_poly.entity_id
_entity_poly.type
_entity_poly.pdbx_seq_one_letter_code
_entity_poly.pdbx_strand_id
1 'polypeptide(L)' 'MARTGILTCSNATRDLGCSSASCLADFRKRRGSFADYPQDEPLDLVGIINCPGCPTVTGADKLLRVCV' A
#
# COMPACT_ATOMS: atom_id res chain seq x y z
N MET A 1 -1.85 -18.42 10.26
CA MET A 1 -2.43 -17.06 10.24
C MET A 1 -1.58 -16.21 9.31
N ALA A 2 -2.15 -15.76 8.19
CA ALA A 2 -1.45 -14.93 7.23
C ALA A 2 -1.47 -13.47 7.65
N ARG A 3 -0.29 -12.85 7.63
CA ARG A 3 -0.06 -11.44 7.95
C ARG A 3 0.12 -10.66 6.66
N THR A 4 -0.79 -9.74 6.40
CA THR A 4 -0.88 -9.02 5.14
C THR A 4 -0.66 -7.53 5.36
N GLY A 5 0.20 -6.93 4.56
CA GLY A 5 0.39 -5.47 4.52
C GLY A 5 -0.09 -4.92 3.19
N ILE A 6 -0.74 -3.75 3.20
CA ILE A 6 -1.08 -3.01 1.97
C ILE A 6 0.00 -1.95 1.76
N LEU A 7 0.75 -2.08 0.66
CA LEU A 7 1.74 -1.09 0.23
C LEU A 7 1.19 -0.30 -0.95
N THR A 8 1.12 1.02 -0.80
CA THR A 8 0.79 1.94 -1.90
C THR A 8 1.99 2.80 -2.28
N CYS A 9 1.95 3.37 -3.48
CA CYS A 9 2.98 4.27 -3.99
C CYS A 9 2.37 5.64 -4.26
N SER A 10 2.92 6.69 -3.65
CA SER A 10 2.45 8.06 -3.80
C SER A 10 2.33 8.49 -5.26
N ASN A 11 3.23 8.05 -6.15
CA ASN A 11 3.16 8.36 -7.57
C ASN A 11 1.92 7.73 -8.20
N ALA A 12 1.73 6.43 -8.01
CA ALA A 12 0.59 5.70 -8.57
C ALA A 12 -0.74 6.15 -7.94
N THR A 13 -0.79 6.38 -6.63
CA THR A 13 -2.01 6.82 -5.95
C THR A 13 -2.44 8.21 -6.37
N ARG A 14 -1.49 9.13 -6.62
CA ARG A 14 -1.82 10.49 -7.07
C ARG A 14 -2.23 10.53 -8.54
N ASP A 15 -1.55 9.74 -9.38
CA ASP A 15 -1.84 9.67 -10.81
C ASP A 15 -3.20 8.99 -11.07
N LEU A 16 -3.45 7.86 -10.41
CA LEU A 16 -4.66 7.06 -10.58
C LEU A 16 -5.82 7.46 -9.65
N GLY A 17 -5.61 8.46 -8.77
CA GLY A 17 -6.60 8.83 -7.75
C GLY A 17 -6.95 7.71 -6.76
N CYS A 18 -6.03 6.76 -6.54
CA CYS A 18 -6.26 5.59 -5.71
C CYS A 18 -5.99 5.88 -4.22
N SER A 19 -7.01 5.77 -3.37
CA SER A 19 -6.90 6.05 -1.93
C SER A 19 -6.59 4.84 -1.06
N SER A 20 -6.25 3.68 -1.66
CA SER A 20 -6.15 2.35 -1.01
C SER A 20 -7.45 1.80 -0.42
N ALA A 21 -8.56 2.56 -0.47
CA ALA A 21 -9.85 2.13 0.06
C ALA A 21 -10.41 0.88 -0.64
N SER A 22 -10.17 0.73 -1.94
CA SER A 22 -10.52 -0.47 -2.70
C SER A 22 -9.76 -1.70 -2.20
N CYS A 23 -8.44 -1.59 -2.00
CA CYS A 23 -7.62 -2.67 -1.45
C CYS A 23 -8.09 -3.08 -0.05
N LEU A 24 -8.44 -2.12 0.81
CA LEU A 24 -8.97 -2.41 2.14
C LEU A 24 -10.35 -3.09 2.08
N ALA A 25 -11.21 -2.66 1.14
CA ALA A 25 -12.50 -3.29 0.92
C ALA A 25 -12.36 -4.73 0.42
N ASP A 26 -11.43 -4.98 -0.50
CA ASP A 26 -11.15 -6.32 -1.03
C ASP A 26 -10.52 -7.22 0.02
N PHE A 27 -9.63 -6.71 0.88
CA PHE A 27 -9.11 -7.45 2.04
C PHE A 27 -10.25 -7.91 2.95
N ARG A 28 -11.14 -6.98 3.35
CA ARG A 28 -12.28 -7.28 4.23
C ARG A 28 -13.28 -8.26 3.61
N LYS A 29 -13.47 -8.20 2.29
CA LYS A 29 -14.39 -9.06 1.55
C LYS A 29 -13.73 -10.33 1.02
N ARG A 30 -12.44 -10.54 1.26
CA ARG A 30 -11.60 -11.61 0.68
C ARG A 30 -11.78 -11.73 -0.84
N ARG A 31 -11.54 -10.64 -1.56
CA ARG A 31 -11.62 -10.56 -3.03
C ARG A 31 -10.25 -10.33 -3.66
N GLY A 32 -10.16 -10.59 -4.97
CA GLY A 32 -8.90 -10.50 -5.71
C GLY A 32 -7.87 -11.48 -5.14
N SER A 33 -6.62 -11.04 -5.00
CA SER A 33 -5.53 -11.86 -4.45
C SER A 33 -5.72 -12.27 -2.98
N PHE A 34 -6.68 -11.67 -2.26
CA PHE A 34 -7.00 -12.12 -0.89
C PHE A 34 -7.90 -13.37 -0.86
N ALA A 35 -8.48 -13.77 -2.00
CA ALA A 35 -9.26 -15.00 -2.12
C ALA A 35 -8.39 -16.26 -2.19
N ASP A 36 -7.10 -16.11 -2.50
CA ASP A 36 -6.13 -17.22 -2.59
C ASP A 36 -5.80 -17.82 -1.21
N TYR A 37 -6.12 -17.10 -0.13
CA TYR A 37 -5.93 -17.60 1.23
C TYR A 37 -7.09 -18.51 1.67
N PRO A 38 -6.81 -19.58 2.44
CA PRO A 38 -7.83 -20.48 2.99
C PRO A 38 -8.90 -19.72 3.79
N GLN A 39 -10.18 -20.07 3.58
CA GLN A 39 -11.31 -19.36 4.21
C GLN A 39 -11.38 -19.56 5.73
N ASP A 40 -10.93 -20.72 6.19
CA ASP A 40 -10.82 -21.12 7.58
C ASP A 40 -9.64 -20.45 8.31
N GLU A 41 -8.68 -19.88 7.57
CA GLU A 41 -7.54 -19.19 8.14
C GLU A 41 -7.83 -17.69 8.33
N PRO A 42 -7.68 -17.11 9.53
CA PRO A 42 -7.83 -15.67 9.73
C PRO A 42 -6.72 -14.88 9.01
N LEU A 43 -7.14 -13.78 8.36
CA LEU A 43 -6.25 -12.80 7.75
C LEU A 43 -6.05 -11.62 8.68
N ASP A 44 -4.79 -11.31 8.98
CA ASP A 44 -4.41 -10.19 9.84
C ASP A 44 -3.81 -9.04 9.01
N LEU A 45 -4.44 -7.86 9.05
CA LEU A 45 -3.91 -6.67 8.39
C LEU A 45 -2.93 -5.98 9.33
N VAL A 46 -1.63 -6.20 9.09
CA VAL A 46 -0.58 -5.67 9.96
C VAL A 46 -0.32 -4.17 9.76
N GLY A 47 -0.72 -3.62 8.62
CA GLY A 47 -0.58 -2.19 8.35
C GLY A 47 -0.85 -1.80 6.91
N ILE A 48 -1.04 -0.50 6.73
CA ILE A 48 -1.12 0.16 5.42
C ILE A 48 0.02 1.18 5.38
N ILE A 49 0.91 1.05 4.42
CA ILE A 49 2.07 1.93 4.26
C ILE A 49 1.99 2.59 2.89
N ASN A 50 2.23 3.89 2.86
CA ASN A 50 2.38 4.64 1.61
C ASN A 50 3.86 4.93 1.37
N CYS A 51 4.41 4.38 0.30
CA CYS A 51 5.74 4.72 -0.18
C CYS A 51 5.74 6.18 -0.69
N PRO A 52 6.69 7.03 -0.27
CA PRO A 52 6.73 8.45 -0.64
C PRO A 52 7.07 8.70 -2.12
N GLY A 53 7.22 7.66 -2.94
CA GLY A 53 7.60 7.73 -4.35
C GLY A 53 9.05 7.28 -4.57
N CYS A 54 9.39 7.02 -5.83
CA CYS A 54 10.70 6.51 -6.19
C CYS A 54 11.81 7.54 -5.86
N PRO A 55 12.93 7.13 -5.23
CA PRO A 55 14.00 8.04 -4.81
C PRO A 55 14.65 8.77 -5.99
N THR A 56 14.64 8.20 -7.19
CA THR A 56 15.11 8.88 -8.40
C THR A 56 14.19 10.01 -8.87
N VAL A 57 12.93 10.02 -8.44
CA VAL A 57 11.93 11.03 -8.80
C VAL A 57 11.77 12.06 -7.69
N THR A 58 11.77 11.64 -6.43
CA THR A 58 11.52 12.50 -5.27
C THR A 58 12.77 12.83 -4.46
N GLY A 59 13.89 12.17 -4.73
CA GLY A 59 15.11 12.26 -3.94
C GLY A 59 15.75 13.63 -3.97
N ALA A 60 15.78 14.34 -5.10
CA ALA A 60 16.30 15.69 -5.15
C ALA A 60 15.51 16.64 -4.23
N ASP A 61 14.17 16.66 -4.35
CA ASP A 61 13.31 17.51 -3.52
C ASP A 61 13.31 17.13 -2.03
N LYS A 62 13.48 15.84 -1.70
CA LYS A 62 13.42 15.36 -0.31
C LYS A 62 14.77 15.34 0.39
N LEU A 63 15.87 15.07 -0.31
CA LEU A 63 17.22 15.02 0.26
C LEU A 63 17.86 16.40 0.31
N LEU A 64 17.65 17.25 -0.71
CA LEU A 64 18.30 18.56 -0.79
C LEU A 64 17.64 19.62 0.11
N ARG A 65 16.38 19.41 0.53
CA ARG A 65 15.69 20.32 1.48
C ARG A 65 16.12 20.18 2.94
N VAL A 66 16.91 19.15 3.29
CA VAL A 66 17.41 18.94 4.67
C VAL A 66 18.78 19.62 4.89
N CYS A 67 19.42 20.12 3.83
CA CYS A 67 20.72 20.79 3.87
C CYS A 67 20.65 22.34 3.86
N VAL A 68 19.49 22.94 4.16
CA VAL A 68 19.33 24.40 4.31
C VAL A 68 18.79 24.71 5.71
#